data_AF-A0A6G2DPK1-F1
#
_entry.id   AF-A0A6G2DPK1-F1
#
_cell.length_a   1.000
_cell.length_b   1.000
_cell.length_c   1.000
_cell.angle_alpha   90.00
_cell.angle_beta   90.00
_cell.angle_gamma   90.00
#
_symmetry.space_group_name_H-M   'P 1'
#
loop_
_entity.id
_entity.type
_entity.pdbx_description
1 polymer ?
#
loop_
_entity_poly.entity_id
_entity_poly.type
_entity_poly.pdbx_seq_one_letter_code
_entity_poly.pdbx_strand_id
1 'polypeptide(L)'
;RAWLDGYEVEKEKRYLVKIKVNIKENMLVYGELLKRYFFTKSFSLDDVIYSHTRKELEDANFGWVFDCPGIEIEEVEYDTNG
;
A
#
# COMPACT_ATOMS: atom_id res chain seq x y z
N ARG A 1 -32.98 1.24 25.18
CA ARG A 1 -31.76 0.40 25.01
C ARG A 1 -31.72 0.00 23.54
N ALA A 2 -30.89 0.67 22.75
CA ALA A 2 -30.79 0.48 21.32
C ALA A 2 -29.58 -0.43 21.04
N TRP A 3 -29.83 -1.53 20.34
CA TRP A 3 -28.79 -2.41 19.82
C TRP A 3 -28.78 -2.24 18.30
N LEU A 4 -27.58 -2.46 17.73
CA LEU A 4 -27.31 -2.83 16.33
C LEU A 4 -27.35 -1.70 15.32
N ASP A 5 -26.19 -1.11 15.08
CA ASP A 5 -25.65 -1.06 13.71
C ASP A 5 -24.13 -1.20 13.84
N GLY A 6 -23.72 -2.41 14.21
CA GLY A 6 -22.36 -2.86 13.99
C GLY A 6 -22.16 -3.00 12.48
N TYR A 7 -21.95 -1.88 11.79
CA TYR A 7 -21.32 -1.93 10.49
C TYR A 7 -19.92 -2.50 10.72
N GLU A 8 -19.81 -3.80 10.48
CA GLU A 8 -18.52 -4.43 10.21
C GLU A 8 -18.07 -3.80 8.89
N VAL A 9 -17.40 -2.65 9.00
CA VAL A 9 -16.71 -2.04 7.86
C VAL A 9 -15.67 -3.07 7.47
N GLU A 10 -15.96 -3.86 6.43
CA GLU A 10 -14.97 -4.76 5.82
C GLU A 10 -13.76 -3.88 5.49
N LYS A 11 -12.74 -3.95 6.34
CA LYS A 11 -11.53 -3.17 6.16
C LYS A 11 -10.87 -3.69 4.89
N GLU A 12 -10.88 -2.89 3.83
CA GLU A 12 -10.16 -3.25 2.62
C GLU A 12 -8.68 -3.47 2.97
N LYS A 13 -8.18 -4.67 2.66
CA LYS A 13 -6.78 -5.05 2.89
C LYS A 13 -5.88 -4.10 2.10
N ARG A 14 -4.93 -3.45 2.79
CA ARG A 14 -3.89 -2.61 2.17
C ARG A 14 -2.55 -3.33 2.25
N TYR A 15 -1.70 -3.09 1.26
CA TYR A 15 -0.44 -3.78 1.07
C TYR A 15 0.69 -2.76 0.91
N LEU A 16 1.76 -2.94 1.68
CA LEU A 16 3.07 -2.34 1.39
C LEU A 16 3.80 -3.26 0.41
N VAL A 17 4.32 -2.67 -0.66
CA VAL A 17 5.05 -3.40 -1.70
C VAL A 17 6.51 -2.97 -1.66
N LYS A 18 7.40 -3.93 -1.37
CA LYS A 18 8.85 -3.72 -1.26
C LYS A 18 9.61 -4.65 -2.20
N ILE A 19 10.65 -4.16 -2.85
CA ILE A 19 11.60 -5.00 -3.58
C ILE A 19 12.49 -5.70 -2.56
N LYS A 20 12.58 -7.04 -2.65
CA LYS A 20 13.34 -7.89 -1.72
C LYS A 20 14.85 -7.72 -1.81
N VAL A 21 15.33 -7.09 -2.88
CA VAL A 21 16.76 -6.78 -3.08
C VAL A 21 17.19 -5.69 -2.11
N ASN A 22 18.41 -5.81 -1.56
CA ASN A 22 19.01 -4.83 -0.66
C ASN A 22 19.42 -3.54 -1.40
N ILE A 23 18.43 -2.76 -1.83
CA ILE A 23 18.58 -1.42 -2.39
C ILE A 23 17.93 -0.41 -1.46
N LYS A 24 18.42 0.84 -1.48
CA LYS A 24 17.86 1.90 -0.63
C LYS A 24 16.43 2.22 -1.04
N GLU A 25 16.18 2.44 -2.33
CA GLU A 25 14.87 2.77 -2.89
C GLU A 25 14.07 1.52 -3.25
N ASN A 26 13.58 0.80 -2.25
CA ASN A 26 12.89 -0.48 -2.48
C ASN A 26 11.36 -0.41 -2.31
N MET A 27 10.76 0.70 -1.90
CA MET A 27 9.33 0.76 -1.56
C MET A 27 8.50 1.43 -2.65
N LEU A 28 7.43 0.78 -3.12
CA LEU A 28 6.49 1.35 -4.09
C LEU A 28 5.49 2.28 -3.41
N VAL A 29 5.48 3.54 -3.84
CA VAL A 29 4.55 4.57 -3.33
C VAL A 29 3.81 5.24 -4.48
N TYR A 30 2.66 5.83 -4.17
CA TYR A 30 1.94 6.69 -5.10
C TYR A 30 2.04 8.14 -4.61
N GLY A 31 2.65 9.02 -5.40
CA GLY A 31 2.71 10.44 -5.05
C GLY A 31 1.46 11.16 -5.48
N GLU A 32 0.71 11.74 -4.54
CA GLU A 32 -0.55 12.41 -4.83
C GLU A 32 -0.34 13.67 -5.68
N LEU A 33 0.74 14.40 -5.43
CA LEU A 33 1.12 15.59 -6.21
C LEU A 33 1.51 15.24 -7.66
N LEU A 34 2.28 14.16 -7.83
CA LEU A 34 2.80 13.73 -9.14
C LEU A 34 1.81 12.82 -9.91
N LYS A 35 0.77 12.34 -9.23
CA LYS A 35 -0.23 11.38 -9.73
C LYS A 35 0.39 10.17 -10.41
N ARG A 36 1.44 9.60 -9.80
CA ARG A 36 2.17 8.45 -10.35
C ARG A 36 2.81 7.59 -9.27
N TYR A 37 3.08 6.35 -9.63
CA TYR A 37 3.86 5.40 -8.84
C TYR A 37 5.36 5.57 -9.04
N PHE A 38 6.14 5.42 -7.97
CA PHE A 38 7.60 5.38 -8.01
C PHE A 38 8.16 4.67 -6.78
N PHE A 39 9.45 4.31 -6.83
CA PHE A 39 10.15 3.71 -5.71
C PHE A 39 10.86 4.77 -4.87
N THR A 40 10.70 4.69 -3.54
CA THR A 40 11.35 5.58 -2.56
C THR A 40 12.14 4.80 -1.52
N LYS A 41 13.06 5.50 -0.85
CA LYS A 41 13.96 4.95 0.17
C LYS A 41 13.40 4.91 1.59
N SER A 42 12.37 5.70 1.89
CA SER A 42 11.85 5.83 3.26
C SER A 42 10.47 6.47 3.31
N PHE A 43 9.77 6.23 4.43
CA PHE A 43 8.47 6.81 4.82
C PHE A 43 8.47 8.32 5.09
N SER A 44 9.49 9.04 4.61
CA SER A 44 9.72 10.44 4.94
C SER A 44 9.38 11.39 3.80
N LEU A 45 8.55 10.96 2.86
CA LEU A 45 7.93 11.83 1.87
C LEU A 45 6.55 12.22 2.36
N ASP A 46 6.33 13.52 2.47
CA ASP A 46 5.00 14.10 2.58
C ASP A 46 4.25 13.91 1.24
N ASP A 47 2.92 13.83 1.28
CA ASP A 47 2.04 13.70 0.10
C ASP A 47 2.20 12.42 -0.75
N VAL A 48 2.57 11.30 -0.11
CA VAL A 48 2.60 9.99 -0.77
C VAL A 48 1.81 8.93 0.00
N ILE A 49 1.18 8.03 -0.77
CA ILE A 49 0.48 6.86 -0.27
C ILE A 49 1.44 5.68 -0.30
N TYR A 50 1.70 5.10 0.88
CA TYR A 50 2.64 3.99 1.04
C TYR A 50 1.99 2.63 0.84
N SER A 51 0.74 2.48 1.29
CA SER A 51 0.00 1.23 1.23
C SER A 51 -1.13 1.31 0.22
N HIS A 52 -1.32 0.23 -0.54
CA HIS A 52 -2.25 0.21 -1.68
C HIS A 52 -3.22 -0.94 -1.52
N THR A 53 -4.46 -0.76 -1.93
CA THR A 53 -5.38 -1.88 -2.08
C THR A 53 -4.93 -2.76 -3.24
N ARG A 54 -5.38 -4.02 -3.25
CA ARG A 54 -5.12 -4.91 -4.39
C ARG A 54 -5.64 -4.33 -5.70
N LYS A 55 -6.82 -3.70 -5.66
CA LYS A 55 -7.45 -3.08 -6.82
C LYS A 55 -6.62 -1.91 -7.37
N GLU A 56 -6.10 -1.03 -6.51
CA GLU A 56 -5.22 0.07 -6.94
C GLU A 56 -3.97 -0.45 -7.66
N LEU A 57 -3.36 -1.53 -7.15
CA LEU A 57 -2.21 -2.17 -7.79
C LEU A 57 -2.58 -2.82 -9.13
N GLU A 58 -3.71 -3.52 -9.21
CA GLU A 58 -4.19 -4.15 -10.44
C GLU A 58 -4.52 -3.10 -11.51
N ASP A 59 -5.26 -2.05 -11.15
CA ASP A 59 -5.63 -0.93 -12.03
C ASP A 59 -4.40 -0.17 -12.56
N ALA A 60 -3.33 -0.12 -11.76
CA ALA A 60 -2.05 0.50 -12.13
C ALA A 60 -1.07 -0.46 -12.85
N ASN A 61 -1.52 -1.64 -13.27
CA ASN A 61 -0.69 -2.71 -13.87
C ASN A 61 0.46 -3.22 -12.97
N PHE A 62 0.34 -3.04 -11.66
CA PHE A 62 1.22 -3.64 -10.65
C PHE A 62 0.69 -4.97 -10.10
N GLY A 63 -0.37 -5.56 -10.66
CA GLY A 63 -0.88 -6.87 -10.21
C GLY A 63 0.19 -7.99 -10.16
N TRP A 64 1.21 -7.92 -11.01
CA TRP A 64 2.33 -8.87 -11.04
C TRP A 64 3.15 -8.92 -9.74
N VAL A 65 3.05 -7.92 -8.86
CA VAL A 65 3.81 -7.88 -7.61
C VAL A 65 3.44 -9.04 -6.68
N PHE A 66 2.20 -9.52 -6.73
CA PHE A 66 1.72 -10.65 -5.94
C PHE A 66 2.30 -12.00 -6.39
N ASP A 67 2.70 -12.11 -7.66
CA ASP A 67 3.27 -13.33 -8.24
C ASP A 67 4.80 -13.28 -8.33
N CYS A 68 5.44 -12.18 -7.89
CA CYS A 68 6.87 -11.99 -8.04
C CYS A 68 7.64 -12.41 -6.78
N PRO A 69 8.51 -13.44 -6.84
CA PRO A 69 9.30 -13.87 -5.68
C PRO A 69 10.37 -12.86 -5.24
N GLY A 70 10.68 -11.88 -6.10
CA GLY A 70 11.57 -10.77 -5.82
C GLY A 70 10.89 -9.60 -5.11
N ILE A 71 9.59 -9.69 -4.84
CA ILE A 71 8.80 -8.70 -4.11
C ILE A 71 8.43 -9.26 -2.74
N GLU A 72 8.47 -8.39 -1.75
CA GLU A 72 7.95 -8.58 -0.42
C GLU A 72 6.66 -7.78 -0.29
N ILE A 73 5.59 -8.46 0.11
CA ILE A 73 4.27 -7.85 0.34
C ILE A 73 3.94 -7.99 1.81
N GLU A 74 3.65 -6.87 2.43
CA GLU A 74 3.25 -6.78 3.84
C GLU A 74 1.82 -6.23 3.89
N GLU A 75 0.88 -7.05 4.38
CA GLU A 75 -0.48 -6.59 4.65
C GLU A 75 -0.43 -5.66 5.87
N VAL A 76 -0.87 -4.41 5.69
CA VAL A 76 -0.95 -3.44 6.77
C VAL A 76 -2.38 -3.27 7.21
N GLU A 77 -2.61 -3.50 8.49
CA GLU A 77 -3.85 -3.09 9.12
C GLU A 77 -3.86 -1.56 9.18
N TYR A 78 -4.96 -0.93 8.77
CA TYR A 78 -5.17 0.51 8.83
C TYR A 78 -4.63 1.09 10.15
N ASP A 79 -3.49 1.78 10.06
CA ASP A 79 -2.93 2.53 11.18
C ASP A 79 -3.48 3.95 11.08
N THR A 80 -4.40 4.30 11.96
CA THR A 80 -5.02 5.64 12.08
C THR A 80 -4.04 6.67 12.66
N ASN A 81 -2.75 6.60 12.32
CA ASN A 81 -1.75 7.52 12.84
C ASN A 81 -1.48 8.63 11.82
N GLY A 82 -2.21 9.74 11.99
CA GLY A 82 -1.98 11.04 11.35
C GLY A 82 -3.23 11.89 11.27
#